data_AF-A0A846YRT9-F1
#
_entry.id   AF-A0A846YRT9-F1
#
_cell.length_a   1.000
_cell.length_b   1.000
_cell.length_c   1.000
_cell.angle_alpha   90.00
_cell.angle_beta   90.00
_cell.angle_gamma   90.00
#
_symmetry.space_group_name_H-M   'P 1'
#
loop_
_entity.id
_entity.type
_entity.pdbx_description
1 polymer ?
#
loop_
_entity_poly.entity_id
_entity_poly.type
_entity_poly.pdbx_seq_one_letter_code
_entity_poly.pdbx_strand_id
1 'polypeptide(L)'
;MTGRMRRALPMSLAITAGLLIVVSCILVPVLLLLRLDDDQLSRWSDIGQAISPIAVFFSGAAFLGITAALLMQGRELRNQREELRIAQEEQARSSELAMRELHTDLIKMAIEDSELRSVWPAPAPGEQTTRKDHYCNLILNLQKVAYETHTIELPELRNALRFLMTSPDMRAFWTRSRQSRVSITDGDDAEDTFTAEVDAAYTDTIAP
;
A
#
# COMPACT_ATOMS: atom_id res chain seq x y z
N MET A 1 14.02 -23.87 -3.06
CA MET A 1 13.47 -24.36 -1.77
C MET A 1 14.54 -24.79 -0.74
N THR A 2 15.83 -24.49 -0.93
CA THR A 2 16.94 -25.01 -0.10
C THR A 2 17.45 -24.05 1.00
N GLY A 3 16.97 -22.80 1.05
CA GLY A 3 17.43 -21.78 2.01
C GLY A 3 16.82 -21.87 3.41
N ARG A 4 15.58 -22.36 3.56
CA ARG A 4 14.89 -22.45 4.86
C ARG A 4 15.42 -23.60 5.74
N MET A 5 15.80 -24.74 5.17
CA MET A 5 16.28 -25.90 5.93
C MET A 5 17.62 -25.67 6.63
N ARG A 6 18.52 -24.87 6.03
CA ARG A 6 19.86 -24.60 6.59
C ARG A 6 19.85 -23.73 7.85
N ARG A 7 18.83 -22.88 8.04
CA ARG A 7 18.66 -22.06 9.25
C ARG A 7 17.83 -22.75 10.35
N ALA A 8 17.01 -23.74 10.00
CA ALA A 8 16.14 -24.45 10.95
C ALA A 8 16.89 -25.47 11.82
N LEU A 9 17.93 -26.12 11.30
CA LEU A 9 18.76 -27.08 12.03
C LEU A 9 19.51 -26.50 13.24
N PRO A 10 20.24 -25.36 13.14
CA PRO A 10 20.91 -24.80 14.32
C PRO A 10 19.92 -24.25 15.35
N MET A 11 18.77 -23.74 14.91
CA MET A 11 17.75 -23.18 15.79
C MET A 11 16.98 -24.26 16.57
N SER A 12 16.63 -25.37 15.93
CA SER A 12 16.01 -26.52 16.62
C SER A 12 16.95 -27.15 17.64
N LEU A 13 18.24 -27.30 17.31
CA LEU A 13 19.25 -27.82 18.24
C LEU A 13 19.38 -26.94 19.49
N ALA A 14 19.41 -25.62 19.31
CA ALA A 14 19.46 -24.64 20.40
C ALA A 14 18.21 -24.71 21.30
N ILE A 15 17.03 -24.91 20.72
CA ILE A 15 15.77 -25.05 21.48
C ILE A 15 15.79 -26.35 22.30
N THR A 16 16.18 -27.49 21.71
CA THR A 16 16.30 -28.76 22.45
C THR A 16 17.34 -28.70 23.56
N ALA A 17 18.50 -28.06 23.31
CA ALA A 17 19.52 -27.87 24.32
C ALA A 17 19.02 -26.98 25.47
N GLY A 18 18.34 -25.87 25.14
CA GLY A 18 17.72 -25.00 26.14
C GLY A 18 16.67 -25.72 26.99
N LEU A 19 15.82 -26.53 26.37
CA LEU A 19 14.81 -27.32 27.07
C LEU A 19 15.44 -28.36 28.01
N LEU A 20 16.48 -29.07 27.56
CA LEU A 20 17.21 -30.03 28.38
C LEU A 20 17.88 -29.40 29.60
N ILE A 21 18.42 -28.19 29.45
CA ILE A 21 18.99 -27.41 30.55
C ILE A 21 17.92 -27.07 31.58
N VAL A 22 16.76 -26.54 31.13
CA VAL A 22 15.65 -26.19 32.03
C VAL A 22 15.14 -27.42 32.78
N VAL A 23 14.94 -28.55 32.09
CA VAL A 23 14.51 -29.80 32.71
C VAL A 23 15.54 -30.28 33.73
N SER A 24 16.83 -30.20 33.41
CA SER A 24 17.92 -30.61 34.31
C SER A 24 17.99 -29.72 35.56
N CYS A 25 17.77 -28.41 35.43
CA CYS A 25 17.71 -27.47 36.55
C CYS A 25 16.60 -27.78 37.55
N ILE A 26 15.53 -28.48 37.14
CA ILE A 26 14.42 -28.89 38.02
C ILE A 26 14.61 -30.31 38.53
N LEU A 27 15.01 -31.24 37.65
CA LEU A 27 15.09 -32.66 37.96
C LEU A 27 16.21 -32.98 38.95
N VAL A 28 17.37 -32.33 38.81
CA VAL A 28 18.55 -32.59 39.67
C VAL A 28 18.30 -32.20 41.14
N PRO A 29 17.77 -31.00 41.47
CA PRO A 29 17.43 -30.67 42.86
C PRO A 29 16.38 -31.60 43.48
N VAL A 30 15.34 -31.97 42.72
CA VAL A 30 14.30 -32.89 43.20
C VAL A 30 14.86 -34.28 43.50
N LEU A 31 15.74 -34.79 42.64
CA LEU A 31 16.35 -36.10 42.82
C LEU A 31 17.34 -36.12 44.00
N LEU A 32 18.06 -35.00 44.22
CA LEU A 32 18.93 -34.83 45.40
C LEU A 32 18.11 -34.78 46.71
N LEU A 33 16.99 -34.05 46.74
CA LEU A 33 16.09 -34.00 47.90
C LEU A 33 15.50 -35.38 48.28
N LEU A 34 15.31 -36.26 47.29
CA LEU A 34 14.78 -37.61 47.52
C LEU A 34 15.85 -38.64 47.95
N ARG A 35 17.14 -38.31 47.84
CA ARG A 35 18.25 -39.28 48.00
C ARG A 35 19.27 -38.94 49.09
N LEU A 36 19.36 -37.70 49.56
CA LEU A 36 20.37 -37.27 50.52
C LEU A 36 19.78 -36.99 51.91
N ASP A 37 20.56 -37.31 52.94
CA ASP A 37 20.28 -36.95 54.34
C ASP A 37 20.50 -35.45 54.62
N ASP A 38 19.86 -34.94 55.67
CA ASP A 38 19.82 -33.52 56.06
C ASP A 38 21.22 -32.88 56.20
N ASP A 39 22.19 -33.59 56.76
CA ASP A 39 23.58 -33.10 56.91
C ASP A 39 24.28 -32.89 55.57
N GLN A 40 24.00 -33.74 54.57
CA GLN A 40 24.57 -33.57 53.24
C GLN A 40 23.85 -32.44 52.48
N LEU A 41 22.53 -32.33 52.63
CA LEU A 41 21.75 -31.22 52.07
C LEU A 41 22.20 -29.86 52.61
N SER A 42 22.51 -29.77 53.91
CA SER A 42 23.07 -28.55 54.53
C SER A 42 24.38 -28.13 53.86
N ARG A 43 25.32 -29.05 53.66
CA ARG A 43 26.61 -28.76 53.00
C ARG A 43 26.45 -28.28 51.55
N TRP A 44 25.51 -28.85 50.80
CA TRP A 44 25.20 -28.40 49.43
C TRP A 44 24.51 -27.04 49.41
N SER A 45 23.66 -26.74 50.41
CA SER A 45 23.04 -25.43 50.61
C SER A 45 24.08 -24.34 50.87
N ASP A 46 25.08 -24.60 51.71
CA ASP A 46 26.15 -23.64 52.02
C ASP A 46 26.99 -23.31 50.77
N ILE A 47 27.27 -24.31 49.93
CA ILE A 47 27.93 -24.11 48.62
C ILE A 47 27.03 -23.28 47.69
N GLY A 48 25.73 -23.54 47.68
CA GLY A 48 24.75 -22.76 46.93
C GLY A 48 24.70 -21.29 47.36
N GLN A 49 24.71 -21.02 48.67
CA GLN A 49 24.76 -19.66 49.21
C GLN A 49 26.06 -18.94 48.86
N ALA A 50 27.19 -19.64 48.80
CA ALA A 50 28.46 -19.05 48.35
C ALA A 50 28.44 -18.63 46.86
N ILE A 51 27.61 -19.30 46.04
CA ILE A 51 27.45 -19.01 44.60
C ILE A 51 26.37 -17.95 44.34
N SER A 52 25.43 -17.74 45.27
CA SER A 52 24.33 -16.76 45.13
C SER A 52 24.75 -15.36 44.66
N PRO A 53 25.83 -14.74 45.16
CA PRO A 53 26.26 -13.43 44.68
C PRO A 53 26.58 -13.43 43.18
N ILE A 54 27.23 -14.48 42.67
CA ILE A 54 27.58 -14.63 41.26
C ILE A 54 26.31 -14.75 40.41
N ALA A 55 25.32 -15.52 40.87
CA ALA A 55 24.04 -15.66 40.18
C ALA A 55 23.29 -14.32 40.05
N VAL A 56 23.31 -13.48 41.10
CA VAL A 56 22.71 -12.13 41.06
C VAL A 56 23.37 -11.24 40.00
N PHE A 57 24.71 -11.29 39.88
CA PHE A 57 25.42 -10.56 38.83
C PHE A 57 25.00 -11.02 37.43
N PHE A 58 24.90 -12.33 37.20
CA PHE A 58 24.45 -12.86 35.90
C PHE A 58 23.00 -12.51 35.59
N SER A 59 22.10 -12.54 36.58
CA SER A 59 20.70 -12.10 36.40
C SER A 59 20.61 -10.62 36.05
N GLY A 60 21.40 -9.77 36.71
CA GLY A 60 21.47 -8.34 36.39
C GLY A 60 22.00 -8.09 34.97
N ALA A 61 23.07 -8.80 34.57
CA ALA A 61 23.61 -8.72 33.22
C ALA A 61 22.61 -9.20 32.15
N ALA A 62 21.91 -10.31 32.41
CA ALA A 62 20.86 -10.83 31.54
C ALA A 62 19.70 -9.85 31.40
N PHE A 63 19.27 -9.23 32.51
CA PHE A 63 18.21 -8.22 32.49
C PHE A 63 18.61 -6.99 31.67
N LEU A 64 19.84 -6.51 31.80
CA LEU A 64 20.37 -5.40 30.98
C LEU A 64 20.43 -5.79 29.50
N GLY A 65 20.86 -7.02 29.20
CA GLY A 65 20.89 -7.55 27.83
C GLY A 65 19.50 -7.61 27.20
N ILE A 66 18.50 -8.13 27.92
CA ILE A 66 17.10 -8.18 27.47
C ILE A 66 16.54 -6.76 27.29
N THR A 67 16.79 -5.87 28.24
CA THR A 67 16.36 -4.46 28.15
C THR A 67 16.95 -3.77 26.94
N ALA A 68 18.26 -3.92 26.69
CA ALA A 68 18.91 -3.37 25.50
C ALA A 68 18.33 -3.96 24.21
N ALA A 69 18.10 -5.28 24.17
CA ALA A 69 17.48 -5.95 23.02
C ALA A 69 16.06 -5.43 22.75
N LEU A 70 15.24 -5.25 23.78
CA LEU A 70 13.89 -4.69 23.64
C LEU A 70 13.90 -3.25 23.13
N LEU A 71 14.85 -2.42 23.60
CA LEU A 71 15.02 -1.05 23.10
C LEU A 71 15.42 -1.03 21.62
N MET A 72 16.32 -1.93 21.20
CA MET A 72 16.70 -2.06 19.79
C MET A 72 15.54 -2.58 18.94
N GLN A 73 14.81 -3.59 19.40
CA GLN A 73 13.62 -4.13 18.72
C GLN A 73 12.52 -3.07 18.56
N GLY A 74 12.30 -2.23 19.58
CA GLY A 74 11.34 -1.14 19.51
C GLY A 74 11.70 -0.09 18.45
N ARG A 75 12.99 0.20 18.27
CA ARG A 75 13.45 1.10 17.19
C ARG A 75 13.27 0.46 15.81
N GLU A 76 13.63 -0.81 15.67
CA GLU A 76 13.48 -1.56 14.41
C GLU A 76 12.01 -1.65 13.98
N LEU A 77 11.09 -1.98 14.89
CA LEU A 77 9.66 -2.03 14.58
C LEU A 77 9.09 -0.67 14.13
N ARG A 78 9.62 0.44 14.67
CA ARG A 78 9.23 1.78 14.23
C ARG A 78 9.70 2.06 12.80
N ASN A 79 10.95 1.71 12.49
CA ASN A 79 11.49 1.88 11.14
C ASN A 79 10.72 1.03 10.13
N GLN A 80 10.46 -0.24 10.44
CA GLN A 80 9.68 -1.14 9.57
C GLN A 80 8.26 -0.63 9.30
N ARG A 81 7.60 -0.04 10.31
CA ARG A 81 6.28 0.57 10.13
C ARG A 81 6.32 1.77 9.18
N GLU A 82 7.35 2.60 9.30
CA GLU A 82 7.51 3.76 8.42
C GLU A 82 7.84 3.35 6.99
N GLU A 83 8.74 2.39 6.80
CA GLU A 83 9.05 1.81 5.49
C GLU A 83 7.81 1.18 4.84
N LEU A 84 7.00 0.44 5.61
CA LEU A 84 5.74 -0.13 5.11
C LEU A 84 4.74 0.95 4.70
N ARG A 85 4.64 2.05 5.47
CA ARG A 85 3.75 3.17 5.14
C ARG A 85 4.16 3.82 3.81
N ILE A 86 5.45 4.10 3.66
CA ILE A 86 6.00 4.67 2.42
C ILE A 86 5.77 3.72 1.24
N ALA A 87 6.07 2.43 1.41
CA ALA A 87 5.86 1.43 0.37
C ALA A 87 4.38 1.31 -0.05
N GLN A 88 3.44 1.40 0.89
CA GLN A 88 2.00 1.40 0.59
C GLN A 88 1.57 2.64 -0.20
N GLU A 89 2.08 3.82 0.17
CA GLU A 89 1.80 5.07 -0.54
C GLU A 89 2.37 5.04 -1.97
N GLU A 90 3.60 4.54 -2.14
CA GLU A 90 4.22 4.35 -3.46
C GLU A 90 3.48 3.32 -4.30
N GLN A 91 3.05 2.20 -3.71
CA GLN A 91 2.27 1.16 -4.37
C GLN A 91 0.92 1.71 -4.86
N ALA A 92 0.23 2.49 -4.03
CA ALA A 92 -1.05 3.11 -4.39
C ALA A 92 -0.88 4.07 -5.58
N ARG A 93 0.12 4.96 -5.51
CA ARG A 93 0.46 5.89 -6.60
C ARG A 93 0.84 5.14 -7.88
N SER A 94 1.66 4.10 -7.78
CA SER A 94 2.07 3.30 -8.93
C SER A 94 0.89 2.58 -9.58
N SER A 95 -0.04 2.06 -8.77
CA SER A 95 -1.26 1.43 -9.27
C SER A 95 -2.16 2.43 -10.02
N GLU A 96 -2.32 3.65 -9.50
CA GLU A 96 -3.08 4.71 -10.16
C GLU A 96 -2.47 5.10 -11.51
N LEU A 97 -1.15 5.27 -11.57
CA LEU A 97 -0.43 5.56 -12.82
C LEU A 97 -0.59 4.43 -13.84
N ALA A 98 -0.44 3.18 -13.41
CA ALA A 98 -0.62 2.02 -14.28
C ALA A 98 -2.06 1.94 -14.84
N MET A 99 -3.07 2.24 -14.04
CA MET A 99 -4.47 2.30 -14.51
C MET A 99 -4.70 3.39 -15.56
N ARG A 100 -4.10 4.58 -15.36
CA ARG A 100 -4.16 5.69 -16.35
C ARG A 100 -3.45 5.34 -17.65
N GLU A 101 -2.31 4.66 -17.58
CA GLU A 101 -1.57 4.18 -18.74
C GLU A 101 -2.38 3.13 -19.53
N LEU A 102 -2.90 2.11 -18.84
CA LEU A 102 -3.78 1.10 -19.45
C LEU A 102 -5.00 1.72 -20.14
N HIS A 103 -5.66 2.68 -19.49
CA HIS A 103 -6.79 3.41 -20.08
C HIS A 103 -6.39 4.16 -21.36
N THR A 104 -5.23 4.84 -21.34
CA THR A 104 -4.71 5.56 -22.51
C THR A 104 -4.41 4.60 -23.66
N ASP A 105 -3.81 3.46 -23.37
CA ASP A 105 -3.45 2.45 -24.39
C ASP A 105 -4.69 1.76 -24.98
N LEU A 106 -5.70 1.46 -24.17
CA LEU A 106 -7.00 0.97 -24.65
C LEU A 106 -7.63 1.94 -25.64
N ILE A 107 -7.59 3.25 -25.35
CA ILE A 107 -8.14 4.25 -26.27
C ILE A 107 -7.28 4.38 -27.53
N LYS A 108 -5.94 4.35 -27.43
CA LYS A 108 -5.07 4.39 -28.61
C LYS A 108 -5.34 3.21 -29.53
N MET A 109 -5.48 1.99 -28.99
CA MET A 109 -5.85 0.81 -29.77
C MET A 109 -7.21 0.98 -30.47
N ALA A 110 -8.20 1.55 -29.79
CA ALA A 110 -9.50 1.87 -30.39
C ALA A 110 -9.41 2.98 -31.47
N ILE A 111 -8.43 3.88 -31.40
CA ILE A 111 -8.20 4.90 -32.44
C ILE A 111 -7.55 4.26 -33.67
N GLU A 112 -6.63 3.34 -33.48
CA GLU A 112 -5.88 2.67 -34.56
C GLU A 112 -6.71 1.60 -35.27
N ASP A 113 -7.51 0.83 -34.53
CA ASP A 113 -8.29 -0.30 -35.04
C ASP A 113 -9.80 -0.01 -35.00
N SER A 114 -10.47 -0.09 -36.15
CA SER A 114 -11.93 0.07 -36.24
C SER A 114 -12.73 -1.09 -35.67
N GLU A 115 -12.20 -2.32 -35.70
CA GLU A 115 -12.86 -3.48 -35.11
C GLU A 115 -12.87 -3.36 -33.58
N LEU A 116 -11.74 -3.01 -32.98
CA LEU A 116 -11.66 -2.72 -31.55
C LEU A 116 -12.49 -1.50 -31.15
N ARG A 117 -12.66 -0.51 -32.03
CA ARG A 117 -13.57 0.61 -31.76
C ARG A 117 -15.03 0.18 -31.68
N SER A 118 -15.44 -0.79 -32.49
CA SER A 118 -16.84 -1.23 -32.58
C SER A 118 -17.36 -1.89 -31.29
N VAL A 119 -16.46 -2.36 -30.42
CA VAL A 119 -16.84 -2.94 -29.12
C VAL A 119 -17.17 -1.87 -28.08
N TRP A 120 -16.82 -0.61 -28.32
CA TRP A 120 -17.13 0.48 -27.40
C TRP A 120 -18.61 0.86 -27.51
N PRO A 121 -19.30 1.06 -26.38
CA PRO A 121 -20.68 1.51 -26.40
C PRO A 121 -20.77 2.90 -27.02
N ALA A 122 -21.83 3.11 -27.81
CA ALA A 122 -22.12 4.41 -28.39
C ALA A 122 -22.47 5.43 -27.29
N PRO A 123 -22.00 6.69 -27.41
CA PRO A 123 -22.35 7.75 -26.46
C PRO A 123 -23.84 8.12 -26.52
N ALA A 124 -24.51 7.86 -27.64
CA ALA A 124 -25.94 8.05 -27.82
C ALA A 124 -26.57 6.88 -28.60
N PRO A 125 -27.86 6.53 -28.36
CA PRO A 125 -28.54 5.46 -29.09
C PRO A 125 -28.54 5.71 -30.60
N GLY A 126 -28.04 4.73 -31.37
CA GLY A 126 -28.05 4.77 -32.84
C GLY A 126 -26.84 5.46 -33.49
N GLU A 127 -25.90 5.98 -32.70
CA GLU A 127 -24.65 6.54 -33.21
C GLU A 127 -23.48 5.55 -33.09
N GLN A 128 -22.45 5.72 -33.91
CA GLN A 128 -21.18 5.00 -33.75
C GLN A 128 -20.11 5.95 -33.23
N THR A 129 -19.26 5.45 -32.34
CA THR A 129 -18.06 6.16 -31.87
C THR A 129 -17.08 6.36 -33.01
N THR A 130 -16.67 7.61 -33.24
CA THR A 130 -15.64 7.93 -34.22
C THR A 130 -14.24 7.95 -33.58
N ARG A 131 -13.19 7.92 -34.39
CA ARG A 131 -11.80 8.13 -33.92
C ARG A 131 -11.64 9.47 -33.20
N LYS A 132 -12.34 10.51 -33.69
CA LYS A 132 -12.31 11.84 -33.09
C LYS A 132 -12.93 11.83 -31.69
N ASP A 133 -13.98 11.06 -31.46
CA ASP A 133 -14.64 11.00 -30.14
C ASP A 133 -13.72 10.45 -29.06
N HIS A 134 -12.99 9.39 -29.38
CA HIS A 134 -11.97 8.82 -28.50
C HIS A 134 -10.81 9.80 -28.25
N TYR A 135 -10.38 10.53 -29.28
CA TYR A 135 -9.34 11.53 -29.13
C TYR A 135 -9.81 12.75 -28.31
N CYS A 136 -11.04 13.21 -28.49
CA CYS A 136 -11.67 14.24 -27.67
C CYS A 136 -11.75 13.81 -26.21
N ASN A 137 -12.14 12.54 -25.94
CA ASN A 137 -12.12 11.98 -24.60
C ASN A 137 -10.72 12.03 -23.97
N LEU A 138 -9.67 11.64 -24.71
CA LEU A 138 -8.28 11.74 -24.23
C LEU A 138 -7.87 13.17 -23.89
N ILE A 139 -8.23 14.15 -24.72
CA ILE A 139 -7.90 15.56 -24.48
C ILE A 139 -8.59 16.07 -23.20
N LEU A 140 -9.87 15.76 -23.00
CA LEU A 140 -10.58 16.16 -21.78
C LEU A 140 -10.00 15.48 -20.53
N ASN A 141 -9.71 14.18 -20.61
CA ASN A 141 -9.10 13.45 -19.51
C ASN A 141 -7.70 13.98 -19.19
N LEU A 142 -6.94 14.47 -20.17
CA LEU A 142 -5.66 15.14 -19.93
C LEU A 142 -5.85 16.41 -19.09
N GLN A 143 -6.84 17.25 -19.39
CA GLN A 143 -7.12 18.45 -18.59
C GLN A 143 -7.60 18.09 -17.18
N LYS A 144 -8.43 17.04 -17.08
CA LYS A 144 -8.89 16.51 -15.79
C LYS A 144 -7.71 16.09 -14.92
N VAL A 145 -6.85 15.22 -15.44
CA VAL A 145 -5.68 14.73 -14.70
C VAL A 145 -4.76 15.87 -14.30
N ALA A 146 -4.50 16.84 -15.20
CA ALA A 146 -3.67 18.00 -14.87
C ALA A 146 -4.24 18.83 -13.71
N TYR A 147 -5.57 18.93 -13.61
CA TYR A 147 -6.25 19.62 -12.51
C TYR A 147 -6.21 18.80 -11.20
N GLU A 148 -6.52 17.50 -11.26
CA GLU A 148 -6.48 16.59 -10.11
C GLU A 148 -5.08 16.46 -9.50
N THR A 149 -4.04 16.46 -10.34
CA THR A 149 -2.64 16.42 -9.88
C THR A 149 -2.10 17.80 -9.50
N HIS A 150 -2.95 18.82 -9.41
CA HIS A 150 -2.59 20.21 -9.09
C HIS A 150 -1.45 20.76 -9.96
N THR A 151 -1.37 20.30 -11.21
CA THR A 151 -0.42 20.80 -12.21
C THR A 151 -0.92 22.10 -12.83
N ILE A 152 -2.25 22.25 -12.91
CA ILE A 152 -2.93 23.49 -13.29
C ILE A 152 -3.94 23.88 -12.22
N GLU A 153 -4.14 25.18 -12.05
CA GLU A 153 -5.16 25.72 -11.15
C GLU A 153 -6.52 25.86 -11.83
N LEU A 154 -7.59 26.01 -11.05
CA LEU A 154 -8.96 26.12 -11.58
C LEU A 154 -9.14 27.23 -12.66
N PRO A 155 -8.56 28.44 -12.53
CA PRO A 155 -8.65 29.45 -13.58
C PRO A 155 -7.98 29.02 -14.90
N GLU A 156 -6.88 28.27 -14.82
CA GLU A 156 -6.17 27.74 -15.98
C GLU A 156 -6.96 26.63 -16.65
N LEU A 157 -7.55 25.73 -15.86
CA LEU A 157 -8.48 24.72 -16.35
C LEU A 157 -9.63 25.36 -17.12
N ARG A 158 -10.30 26.37 -16.54
CA ARG A 158 -11.41 27.10 -17.21
C ARG A 158 -10.98 27.71 -18.54
N ASN A 159 -9.80 28.30 -18.60
CA ASN A 159 -9.26 28.86 -19.84
C ASN A 159 -8.97 27.77 -20.89
N ALA A 160 -8.37 26.65 -20.46
CA ALA A 160 -8.10 25.52 -21.33
C ALA A 160 -9.41 24.92 -21.88
N LEU A 161 -10.41 24.70 -21.03
CA LEU A 161 -11.72 24.18 -21.43
C LEU A 161 -12.43 25.12 -22.41
N ARG A 162 -12.45 26.44 -22.14
CA ARG A 162 -12.99 27.43 -23.09
C ARG A 162 -12.29 27.39 -24.44
N PHE A 163 -10.96 27.30 -24.45
CA PHE A 163 -10.19 27.17 -25.68
C PHE A 163 -10.53 25.87 -26.43
N LEU A 164 -10.61 24.74 -25.74
CA LEU A 164 -11.00 23.46 -26.34
C LEU A 164 -12.41 23.49 -26.93
N MET A 165 -13.35 24.15 -26.26
CA MET A 165 -14.73 24.30 -26.72
C MET A 165 -14.89 25.21 -27.94
N THR A 166 -13.84 25.93 -28.37
CA THR A 166 -13.85 26.60 -29.69
C THR A 166 -13.90 25.61 -30.85
N SER A 167 -13.41 24.38 -30.66
CA SER A 167 -13.43 23.31 -31.66
C SER A 167 -14.85 22.75 -31.87
N PRO A 168 -15.37 22.72 -33.12
CA PRO A 168 -16.67 22.12 -33.43
C PRO A 168 -16.74 20.63 -33.07
N ASP A 169 -15.65 19.88 -33.26
CA ASP A 169 -15.59 18.45 -32.94
C ASP A 169 -15.74 18.22 -31.43
N MET A 170 -15.10 19.07 -30.60
CA MET A 170 -15.18 18.96 -29.14
C MET A 170 -16.59 19.26 -28.63
N ARG A 171 -17.26 20.27 -29.18
CA ARG A 171 -18.66 20.58 -28.84
C ARG A 171 -19.60 19.45 -29.25
N ALA A 172 -19.46 18.93 -30.47
CA ALA A 172 -20.29 17.82 -30.96
C ALA A 172 -20.08 16.53 -30.15
N PHE A 173 -18.85 16.26 -29.71
CA PHE A 173 -18.55 15.18 -28.78
C PHE A 173 -19.25 15.41 -27.43
N TRP A 174 -19.06 16.60 -26.83
CA TRP A 174 -19.61 16.92 -25.51
C TRP A 174 -21.14 16.82 -25.46
N THR A 175 -21.83 17.35 -26.48
CA THR A 175 -23.30 17.26 -26.60
C THR A 175 -23.80 15.82 -26.53
N ARG A 176 -23.06 14.87 -27.13
CA ARG A 176 -23.45 13.46 -27.14
C ARG A 176 -23.07 12.74 -25.86
N SER A 177 -21.90 13.03 -25.28
CA SER A 177 -21.40 12.31 -24.12
C SER A 177 -21.93 12.81 -22.78
N ARG A 178 -22.34 14.09 -22.66
CA ARG A 178 -22.63 14.71 -21.37
C ARG A 178 -23.68 13.96 -20.54
N GLN A 179 -24.74 13.48 -21.17
CA GLN A 179 -25.83 12.79 -20.48
C GLN A 179 -25.38 11.42 -19.95
N SER A 180 -24.60 10.68 -20.75
CA SER A 180 -24.02 9.42 -20.32
C SER A 180 -23.03 9.61 -19.17
N ARG A 181 -22.23 10.69 -19.17
CA ARG A 181 -21.27 10.97 -18.09
C ARG A 181 -21.98 11.21 -16.77
N VAL A 182 -22.93 12.15 -16.74
CA VAL A 182 -23.72 12.46 -15.53
C VAL A 182 -24.39 11.21 -14.95
N SER A 183 -24.90 10.31 -15.79
CA SER A 183 -25.52 9.06 -15.30
C SER A 183 -24.53 8.03 -14.73
N ILE A 184 -23.25 8.09 -15.12
CA ILE A 184 -22.21 7.13 -14.69
C ILE A 184 -21.46 7.65 -13.46
N THR A 185 -21.28 8.97 -13.36
CA THR A 185 -20.49 9.62 -12.30
C THR A 185 -21.32 10.09 -11.11
N ASP A 186 -22.64 9.86 -11.10
CA ASP A 186 -23.53 10.27 -10.02
C ASP A 186 -23.03 9.78 -8.66
N GLY A 187 -22.64 10.74 -7.79
CA GLY A 187 -22.08 10.49 -6.46
C GLY A 187 -20.55 10.59 -6.34
N ASP A 188 -19.84 10.94 -7.42
CA ASP A 188 -18.42 11.31 -7.38
C ASP A 188 -18.27 12.84 -7.50
N ASP A 189 -18.12 13.51 -6.34
CA ASP A 189 -18.01 14.96 -6.23
C ASP A 189 -16.93 15.57 -7.15
N ALA A 190 -15.82 14.85 -7.38
CA ALA A 190 -14.72 15.33 -8.21
C ALA A 190 -15.08 15.27 -9.70
N GLU A 191 -15.68 14.17 -10.16
CA GLU A 191 -16.18 14.03 -11.52
C GLU A 191 -17.32 15.00 -11.82
N ASP A 192 -18.21 15.21 -10.86
CA ASP A 192 -19.34 16.14 -10.99
C ASP A 192 -18.85 17.58 -11.09
N THR A 193 -17.85 17.95 -10.29
CA THR A 193 -17.21 19.28 -10.37
C THR A 193 -16.54 19.48 -11.73
N PHE A 194 -15.75 18.51 -12.20
CA PHE A 194 -15.11 18.62 -13.51
C PHE A 194 -16.14 18.70 -14.64
N THR A 195 -17.18 17.86 -14.61
CA THR A 195 -18.26 17.85 -15.58
C THR A 195 -18.99 19.20 -15.62
N ALA A 196 -19.24 19.82 -14.46
CA ALA A 196 -19.84 21.15 -14.37
C ALA A 196 -18.96 22.24 -15.00
N GLU A 197 -17.64 22.20 -14.81
CA GLU A 197 -16.70 23.15 -15.43
C GLU A 197 -16.64 23.00 -16.95
N VAL A 198 -16.73 21.76 -17.46
CA VAL A 198 -16.82 21.50 -18.90
C VAL A 198 -18.14 22.02 -19.48
N ASP A 199 -19.26 21.81 -18.76
CA ASP A 199 -20.58 22.33 -19.14
C ASP A 199 -20.63 23.87 -19.14
N ALA A 200 -19.98 24.51 -18.17
CA ALA A 200 -19.84 25.97 -18.13
C ALA A 200 -19.08 26.48 -19.36
N ALA A 201 -17.92 25.89 -19.68
CA ALA A 201 -17.14 26.27 -20.86
C ALA A 201 -17.89 26.01 -22.19
N TYR A 202 -18.68 24.94 -22.25
CA TYR A 202 -19.54 24.65 -23.40
C TYR A 202 -20.65 25.69 -23.57
N THR A 203 -21.31 26.08 -22.47
CA THR A 203 -22.39 27.08 -22.50
C THR A 203 -21.84 28.46 -22.88
N ASP A 204 -20.71 28.87 -22.28
CA ASP A 204 -20.03 30.15 -22.56
C ASP A 204 -19.60 30.30 -24.02
N THR A 205 -19.34 29.20 -24.74
CA THR A 205 -18.90 29.23 -26.14
C THR A 205 -20.06 29.14 -27.14
N ILE A 206 -21.27 28.81 -26.67
CA ILE A 206 -22.50 28.81 -27.47
C ILE A 206 -23.27 30.12 -27.28
N ALA A 207 -23.20 30.72 -26.11
CA ALA A 207 -23.71 32.06 -25.87
C ALA A 207 -22.77 33.12 -26.48
N PRO A 208 -23.27 34.05 -27.31
CA PRO A 208 -22.46 35.12 -27.91
C PRO A 208 -21.98 36.16 -26.89
#